data_AF-A0A849R842-F1
#
_entry.id   AF-A0A849R842-F1
#
_cell.length_a   1.000
_cell.length_b   1.000
_cell.length_c   1.000
_cell.angle_alpha   90.00
_cell.angle_beta   90.00
_cell.angle_gamma   90.00
#
_symmetry.space_group_name_H-M   'P 1'
#
loop_
_entity.id
_entity.type
_entity.pdbx_description
1 polymer ?
#
loop_
_entity_poly.entity_id
_entity_poly.type
_entity_poly.pdbx_seq_one_letter_code
_entity_poly.pdbx_strand_id
1 'polypeptide(L)'
;MKAINTGMGVAALKAIGMLYPKEKRLFEDPYSEKLLPPFYKFFVFLMRSPKIFDYLMKFREKSTPGVVGWLFCRFRYIDDVLKDSIAKKGLESVVNLGVG
;
A
#
# COMPACT_ATOMS: atom_id res chain seq x y z
N MET A 1 17.24 5.59 11.48
CA MET A 1 16.50 5.00 10.33
C MET A 1 16.35 6.10 9.28
N LYS A 2 16.78 5.91 8.03
CA LYS A 2 16.67 6.95 6.98
C LYS A 2 15.25 6.96 6.41
N ALA A 3 14.66 8.14 6.16
CA ALA A 3 13.29 8.28 5.65
C ALA A 3 13.05 7.50 4.34
N ILE A 4 14.07 7.41 3.48
CA ILE A 4 14.02 6.61 2.24
C ILE A 4 13.73 5.12 2.51
N ASN A 5 14.22 4.57 3.62
CA ASN A 5 14.02 3.16 3.94
C ASN A 5 12.57 2.87 4.38
N THR A 6 11.90 3.84 5.02
CA THR A 6 10.51 3.69 5.46
C THR A 6 9.52 3.83 4.30
N GLY A 7 9.80 4.76 3.36
CA GLY A 7 8.99 4.96 2.15
C GLY A 7 8.91 3.72 1.26
N MET A 8 10.06 3.09 1.05
CA MET A 8 10.20 1.85 0.28
C MET A 8 9.32 0.71 0.80
N GLY A 9 9.25 0.52 2.12
CA GLY A 9 8.41 -0.51 2.74
C GLY A 9 6.92 -0.26 2.52
N VAL A 10 6.50 1.01 2.56
CA VAL A 10 5.10 1.40 2.33
C VAL A 10 4.72 1.19 0.87
N ALA A 11 5.57 1.58 -0.08
CA ALA A 11 5.36 1.32 -1.51
C ALA A 11 5.29 -0.19 -1.82
N ALA A 12 6.17 -0.99 -1.20
CA ALA A 12 6.13 -2.44 -1.34
C ALA A 12 4.81 -3.02 -0.82
N LEU A 13 4.32 -2.52 0.32
CA LEU A 13 3.05 -2.99 0.88
C LEU A 13 1.85 -2.58 0.02
N LYS A 14 1.85 -1.37 -0.59
CA LYS A 14 0.83 -0.98 -1.56
C LYS A 14 0.81 -1.89 -2.77
N ALA A 15 1.98 -2.24 -3.32
CA ALA A 15 2.11 -3.21 -4.42
C ALA A 15 1.58 -4.60 -4.03
N ILE A 16 1.91 -5.09 -2.83
CA ILE A 16 1.37 -6.35 -2.29
C ILE A 16 -0.16 -6.28 -2.13
N GLY A 17 -0.70 -5.13 -1.73
CA GLY A 17 -2.14 -4.90 -1.64
C GLY A 17 -2.88 -5.10 -2.98
N MET A 18 -2.20 -4.86 -4.12
CA MET A 18 -2.77 -5.09 -5.45
C MET A 18 -2.85 -6.58 -5.82
N LEU A 19 -2.20 -7.47 -5.07
CA LEU A 19 -2.29 -8.92 -5.28
C LEU A 19 -3.61 -9.52 -4.77
N TYR A 20 -4.34 -8.80 -3.90
CA TYR A 20 -5.69 -9.21 -3.55
C TYR A 20 -6.62 -9.17 -4.78
N PRO A 21 -7.63 -10.06 -4.86
CA PRO A 21 -8.72 -9.94 -5.83
C PRO A 21 -9.34 -8.55 -5.75
N LYS A 22 -9.74 -7.99 -6.90
CA LYS A 22 -10.21 -6.61 -7.02
C LYS A 22 -11.34 -6.29 -6.03
N GLU A 23 -12.23 -7.25 -5.82
CA GLU A 23 -13.40 -7.15 -4.94
C GLU A 23 -13.03 -7.05 -3.45
N LYS A 24 -11.79 -7.42 -3.09
CA LYS A 24 -11.27 -7.41 -1.72
C LYS A 24 -10.28 -6.27 -1.46
N ARG A 25 -9.91 -5.49 -2.49
CA ARG A 25 -8.97 -4.38 -2.33
C ARG A 25 -9.64 -3.22 -1.62
N LEU A 26 -8.94 -2.62 -0.66
CA LEU A 26 -9.39 -1.41 0.03
C LEU A 26 -9.00 -0.12 -0.71
N PHE A 27 -8.04 -0.18 -1.62
CA PHE A 27 -7.55 0.96 -2.38
C PHE A 27 -7.03 0.45 -3.73
N GLU A 28 -6.75 1.35 -4.66
CA GLU A 28 -6.14 1.03 -5.96
C GLU A 28 -4.84 1.82 -6.11
N ASP A 29 -3.78 1.14 -6.52
CA ASP A 29 -2.47 1.74 -6.76
C ASP A 29 -1.74 1.06 -7.92
N PRO A 30 -1.86 1.61 -9.15
CA PRO A 30 -1.19 1.07 -10.32
C PRO A 30 0.27 1.51 -10.46
N TYR A 31 0.83 2.24 -9.48
CA TYR A 31 2.14 2.90 -9.58
C TYR A 31 3.18 2.34 -8.63
N SER A 32 2.82 1.95 -7.41
CA SER A 32 3.81 1.52 -6.41
C SER A 32 4.73 0.41 -6.92
N GLU A 33 4.21 -0.67 -7.51
CA GLU A 33 5.06 -1.75 -8.05
C GLU A 33 6.04 -1.24 -9.12
N LYS A 34 5.64 -0.25 -9.93
CA LYS A 34 6.49 0.31 -10.99
C LYS A 34 7.66 1.13 -10.44
N LEU A 35 7.45 1.82 -9.32
CA LEU A 35 8.45 2.66 -8.65
C LEU A 35 9.46 1.86 -7.82
N LEU A 36 9.16 0.60 -7.51
CA LEU A 36 10.05 -0.26 -6.73
C LEU A 36 11.34 -0.64 -7.52
N PRO A 37 12.50 -0.72 -6.84
CA PRO A 37 13.71 -1.33 -7.37
C PRO A 37 13.50 -2.80 -7.77
N PRO A 38 14.33 -3.35 -8.67
CA PRO A 38 14.20 -4.72 -9.16
C PRO A 38 14.11 -5.78 -8.05
N PHE A 39 14.89 -5.61 -6.98
CA PHE A 39 14.86 -6.52 -5.83
C PHE A 39 13.46 -6.63 -5.21
N TYR A 40 12.79 -5.50 -4.93
CA TYR A 40 11.44 -5.49 -4.39
C TYR A 40 10.40 -6.03 -5.37
N LYS A 41 10.54 -5.72 -6.67
CA LYS A 41 9.68 -6.28 -7.73
C LYS A 41 9.75 -7.80 -7.78
N PHE A 42 10.95 -8.37 -7.60
CA PHE A 42 11.13 -9.82 -7.53
C PHE A 42 10.37 -10.44 -6.35
N PHE A 43 10.37 -9.82 -5.16
CA PHE A 43 9.55 -10.31 -4.05
C PHE A 43 8.05 -10.22 -4.33
N VAL A 44 7.58 -9.09 -4.89
CA VAL A 44 6.16 -8.94 -5.28
C VAL A 44 5.78 -10.02 -6.29
N PHE A 45 6.65 -10.32 -7.26
CA PHE A 45 6.46 -11.40 -8.23
C PHE A 45 6.32 -12.77 -7.56
N LEU A 46 7.19 -13.14 -6.62
CA LEU A 46 7.08 -14.39 -5.87
C LEU A 46 5.75 -14.49 -5.11
N MET A 47 5.29 -13.37 -4.55
CA MET A 47 4.02 -13.27 -3.84
C MET A 47 2.79 -13.35 -4.76
N ARG A 48 2.93 -13.36 -6.09
CA ARG A 48 1.79 -13.64 -6.98
C ARG A 48 1.28 -15.08 -6.86
N SER A 49 2.07 -15.98 -6.29
CA SER A 49 1.60 -17.31 -5.90
C SER A 49 0.71 -17.21 -4.65
N PRO A 50 -0.57 -17.64 -4.70
CA PRO A 50 -1.49 -17.54 -3.57
C PRO A 50 -0.97 -18.23 -2.29
N LYS A 51 -0.27 -19.35 -2.45
CA LYS A 51 0.32 -20.09 -1.30
C LYS A 51 1.38 -19.27 -0.58
N ILE A 52 2.26 -18.60 -1.34
CA ILE A 52 3.34 -17.77 -0.80
C ILE A 52 2.73 -16.51 -0.16
N PHE A 53 1.78 -15.89 -0.86
CA PHE A 53 1.05 -14.73 -0.37
C PHE A 53 0.37 -14.99 0.98
N ASP A 54 -0.47 -16.04 1.03
CA ASP A 54 -1.25 -16.38 2.23
C ASP A 54 -0.34 -16.74 3.40
N TYR A 55 0.74 -17.49 3.13
CA TYR A 55 1.74 -17.83 4.15
C TYR A 55 2.37 -16.57 4.75
N LEU A 56 2.85 -15.66 3.91
CA LEU A 56 3.49 -14.42 4.36
C LEU A 56 2.50 -13.49 5.06
N MET A 57 1.27 -13.37 4.58
CA MET A 57 0.23 -12.56 5.25
C MET A 57 -0.12 -13.13 6.63
N LYS A 58 -0.28 -14.46 6.77
CA LYS A 58 -0.50 -15.10 8.07
C LYS A 58 0.70 -14.93 9.01
N PHE A 59 1.92 -15.05 8.49
CA PHE A 59 3.13 -14.82 9.27
C PHE A 59 3.19 -13.37 9.78
N ARG A 60 2.91 -12.39 8.91
CA ARG A 60 2.86 -10.97 9.25
C ARG A 60 1.80 -10.67 10.30
N GLU A 61 0.60 -11.24 10.16
CA GLU A 61 -0.46 -11.08 11.14
C GLU A 61 -0.07 -11.68 12.50
N LYS A 62 0.62 -12.82 12.52
CA LYS A 62 1.13 -13.41 13.77
C LYS A 62 2.24 -12.56 14.42
N SER A 63 3.15 -12.01 13.62
CA SER A 63 4.30 -11.24 14.13
C SER A 63 3.94 -9.82 14.55
N THR A 64 3.01 -9.19 13.84
CA THR A 64 2.60 -7.80 14.00
C THR A 64 1.09 -7.68 13.76
N PRO A 65 0.26 -8.13 14.70
CA PRO A 65 -1.19 -8.19 14.52
C PRO A 65 -1.79 -6.84 14.12
N GLY A 66 -2.66 -6.85 13.11
CA GLY A 66 -3.39 -5.68 12.63
C GLY A 66 -2.59 -4.64 11.84
N VAL A 67 -1.26 -4.71 11.79
CA VAL A 67 -0.43 -3.66 11.15
C VAL A 67 -0.68 -3.56 9.64
N VAL A 68 -0.79 -4.69 8.95
CA VAL A 68 -1.07 -4.71 7.49
C VAL A 68 -2.46 -4.13 7.21
N GLY A 69 -3.46 -4.56 7.98
CA GLY A 69 -4.83 -4.04 7.87
C GLY A 69 -4.90 -2.54 8.15
N TRP A 70 -4.23 -2.06 9.21
CA TRP A 70 -4.16 -0.64 9.54
C TRP A 70 -3.52 0.18 8.41
N LEU A 71 -2.43 -0.30 7.79
CA LEU A 71 -1.80 0.39 6.66
C LEU A 71 -2.72 0.48 5.44
N PHE A 72 -3.44 -0.59 5.10
CA PHE A 72 -4.42 -0.56 4.00
C PHE A 72 -5.57 0.40 4.29
N CYS A 73 -6.10 0.40 5.51
CA CYS A 73 -7.11 1.37 5.92
C CYS A 73 -6.59 2.81 5.85
N ARG A 74 -5.32 3.05 6.24
CA ARG A 74 -4.69 4.37 6.14
C ARG A 74 -4.62 4.85 4.69
N PHE A 75 -4.28 3.98 3.74
CA PHE A 75 -4.23 4.36 2.33
C PHE A 75 -5.61 4.75 1.81
N ARG A 76 -6.62 3.91 2.05
CA ARG A 76 -8.01 4.20 1.67
C ARG A 76 -8.52 5.49 2.30
N TYR A 77 -8.29 5.68 3.60
CA TYR A 77 -8.77 6.85 4.32
C TYR A 77 -8.22 8.16 3.74
N ILE A 78 -6.93 8.19 3.41
CA ILE A 78 -6.31 9.37 2.77
C ILE A 78 -6.93 9.62 1.40
N ASP A 79 -7.14 8.59 0.59
CA ASP A 79 -7.81 8.72 -0.71
C ASP A 79 -9.23 9.26 -0.57
N ASP A 80 -10.01 8.73 0.37
CA ASP A 80 -11.40 9.13 0.60
C ASP A 80 -11.47 10.59 1.07
N VAL A 81 -10.66 10.98 2.05
CA VAL A 81 -10.60 12.37 2.55
C VAL A 81 -10.21 13.34 1.44
N LEU A 82 -9.23 12.97 0.61
CA LEU A 82 -8.76 13.82 -0.48
C LEU A 82 -9.84 13.98 -1.56
N LYS A 83 -10.42 12.87 -2.02
CA LYS A 83 -11.50 12.87 -3.02
C LYS A 83 -12.71 13.65 -2.54
N ASP A 84 -13.13 13.45 -1.30
CA ASP A 84 -14.26 14.17 -0.71
C ASP A 84 -13.96 15.66 -0.56
N SER A 85 -12.74 16.02 -0.17
CA SER A 85 -12.38 17.44 -0.01
C SER A 85 -12.33 18.18 -1.34
N ILE A 86 -11.88 17.53 -2.41
CA ILE A 86 -11.90 18.10 -3.76
C ILE A 86 -13.36 18.16 -4.27
N ALA A 87 -14.07 17.03 -4.27
CA ALA A 87 -15.38 16.91 -4.91
C ALA A 87 -16.50 17.64 -4.16
N LYS A 88 -16.49 17.64 -2.82
CA LYS A 88 -17.58 18.18 -2.00
C LYS A 88 -17.27 19.56 -1.41
N LYS A 89 -16.00 19.84 -1.10
CA LYS A 89 -15.60 21.10 -0.45
C LYS A 89 -14.95 22.10 -1.41
N GLY A 90 -14.72 21.71 -2.67
CA GLY A 90 -14.15 22.59 -3.68
C GLY A 90 -12.73 23.03 -3.38
N LEU A 91 -11.93 22.21 -2.67
CA LEU A 91 -10.52 22.55 -2.43
C LEU A 91 -9.73 22.49 -3.74
N GLU A 92 -9.09 23.60 -4.09
CA GLU A 92 -8.32 23.75 -5.33
C GLU A 92 -6.82 23.50 -5.16
N SER A 93 -6.33 23.41 -3.92
CA SER A 93 -4.91 23.26 -3.62
C SER A 93 -4.66 22.15 -2.59
N VAL A 94 -3.67 21.31 -2.88
CA VAL A 94 -3.29 20.17 -2.04
C VAL A 94 -1.78 20.18 -1.83
N VAL A 95 -1.35 20.11 -0.57
CA VAL A 95 0.05 19.95 -0.21
C VAL A 95 0.22 18.59 0.44
N ASN A 96 0.95 17.69 -0.21
CA ASN A 96 1.32 16.40 0.35
C ASN A 96 2.69 16.52 1.02
N LEU A 97 2.73 16.40 2.35
CA LEU A 97 3.96 16.56 3.13
C LEU A 97 4.60 15.21 3.40
N GLY A 98 5.92 15.12 3.20
CA GLY A 98 6.66 13.88 3.44
C GLY A 98 6.28 12.76 2.47
N VAL A 99 6.20 13.09 1.17
CA VAL A 99 5.73 12.21 0.07
C VAL A 99 6.58 10.96 -0.21
N GLY A 100 7.60 10.73 0.61
CA GLY A 100 8.55 9.64 0.48
C GLY A 100 8.00 8.30 0.91
#